data_AF-A0A1B9S2R4-F1
#
_entry.id   AF-A0A1B9S2R4-F1
#
_cell.length_a   1.000
_cell.length_b   1.000
_cell.length_c   1.000
_cell.angle_alpha   90.00
_cell.angle_beta   90.00
_cell.angle_gamma   90.00
#
_symmetry.space_group_name_H-M   'P 1'
#
loop_
_entity.id
_entity.type
_entity.pdbx_description
1 polymer ?
#
loop_
_entity_poly.entity_id
_entity_poly.type
_entity_poly.pdbx_seq_one_letter_code
_entity_poly.pdbx_strand_id
1 'polypeptide(L)'
;MASPFDAIPDVVIDYVRSVFGAANEKVSTTMSAHPSMHEESLDHILIMELTASAPAFFAEEQVGVSLESHWLGARWMHGRWEIADIAFFVLLRRRGHLIARKVALLQTKRLYSREIAVVPVDESDYRIGIGRLADRTDQSVPISSQRIFGFDNTSVYQATQAGHRQIDHIDEYFELRGIPVYYGFYNPLTLPFQTTYPVLNGRLPMSTNEIGFRVMPSEDVHAILRSLDEGRSPSVDNITATSPVDPADARSTLGWRLERFIADEVLRCRQGRMFEDLTDPNLRGLLYGRSAPIAAAITVTIDLGEGG
;
A
#
# COMPACT_ATOMS: atom_id res chain seq x y z
N MET A 1 22.97 -16.22 -12.82
CA MET A 1 21.90 -16.66 -13.74
C MET A 1 21.00 -15.46 -13.99
N ALA A 2 20.54 -15.23 -15.22
CA ALA A 2 19.55 -14.19 -15.51
C ALA A 2 18.24 -14.50 -14.78
N SER A 3 17.53 -13.48 -14.33
CA SER A 3 16.27 -13.69 -13.63
C SER A 3 15.19 -14.09 -14.63
N PRO A 4 14.28 -15.03 -14.29
CA PRO A 4 13.13 -15.34 -15.16
C PRO A 4 12.28 -14.10 -15.52
N PHE A 5 12.26 -13.10 -14.63
CA PHE A 5 11.52 -11.86 -14.83
C PHE A 5 12.17 -10.93 -15.87
N ASP A 6 13.43 -11.16 -16.25
CA ASP A 6 14.08 -10.41 -17.33
C ASP A 6 13.41 -10.69 -18.70
N ALA A 7 12.59 -11.74 -18.79
CA ALA A 7 11.79 -12.07 -19.97
C ALA A 7 10.47 -11.27 -20.06
N ILE A 8 10.12 -10.45 -19.07
CA ILE A 8 8.90 -9.63 -19.12
C ILE A 8 9.13 -8.48 -20.11
N PRO A 9 8.32 -8.37 -21.19
CA PRO A 9 8.48 -7.31 -22.17
C PRO A 9 8.16 -5.92 -21.59
N ASP A 10 8.78 -4.88 -22.14
CA ASP A 10 8.57 -3.50 -21.67
C ASP A 10 7.10 -3.05 -21.79
N VAL A 11 6.35 -3.53 -22.80
CA VAL A 11 4.92 -3.22 -22.95
C VAL A 11 4.09 -3.69 -21.75
N VAL A 12 4.48 -4.81 -21.13
CA VAL A 12 3.84 -5.33 -19.92
C VAL A 12 4.20 -4.48 -18.71
N ILE A 13 5.47 -4.06 -18.60
CA ILE A 13 5.93 -3.15 -17.54
C ILE A 13 5.15 -1.83 -17.62
N ASP A 14 5.03 -1.26 -18.81
CA ASP A 14 4.32 0.01 -19.04
C ASP A 14 2.82 -0.11 -18.76
N TYR A 15 2.21 -1.23 -19.15
CA TYR A 15 0.81 -1.53 -18.82
C TYR A 15 0.58 -1.60 -17.31
N VAL A 16 1.40 -2.37 -16.59
CA VAL A 16 1.29 -2.48 -15.12
C VAL A 16 1.54 -1.12 -14.48
N ARG A 17 2.53 -0.35 -14.95
CA ARG A 17 2.78 1.01 -14.46
C ARG A 17 1.55 1.91 -14.66
N SER A 18 0.88 1.82 -15.80
CA SER A 18 -0.33 2.60 -16.07
C SER A 18 -1.49 2.21 -15.15
N VAL A 19 -1.74 0.92 -14.96
CA VAL A 19 -2.83 0.42 -14.09
C VAL A 19 -2.63 0.85 -12.65
N PHE A 20 -1.43 0.67 -12.11
CA PHE A 20 -1.12 1.10 -10.74
C PHE A 20 -1.08 2.63 -10.62
N GLY A 21 -0.73 3.35 -11.68
CA GLY A 21 -0.76 4.81 -11.71
C GLY A 21 -2.16 5.36 -11.59
N ALA A 22 -3.13 4.75 -12.29
CA ALA A 22 -4.55 5.07 -12.16
C ALA A 22 -5.07 4.78 -10.73
N ALA A 23 -4.67 3.65 -10.14
CA ALA A 23 -5.02 3.30 -8.77
C ALA A 23 -4.45 4.29 -7.74
N ASN A 24 -3.19 4.71 -7.92
CA ASN A 24 -2.56 5.75 -7.11
C ASN A 24 -3.30 7.09 -7.22
N GLU A 25 -3.61 7.54 -8.44
CA GLU A 25 -4.40 8.76 -8.69
C GLU A 25 -5.75 8.70 -7.98
N LYS A 26 -6.44 7.57 -8.10
CA LYS A 26 -7.78 7.36 -7.53
C LYS A 26 -7.77 7.47 -6.02
N VAL A 27 -6.87 6.76 -5.34
CA VAL A 27 -6.83 6.76 -3.87
C VAL A 27 -6.38 8.12 -3.32
N SER A 28 -5.40 8.75 -3.96
CA SER A 28 -4.89 10.07 -3.57
C SER A 28 -5.94 11.18 -3.78
N THR A 29 -6.69 11.12 -4.88
CA THR A 29 -7.83 12.02 -5.13
C THR A 29 -8.92 11.82 -4.09
N THR A 30 -9.21 10.56 -3.74
CA THR A 30 -10.25 10.24 -2.76
C THR A 30 -9.88 10.72 -1.37
N MET A 31 -8.63 10.52 -0.95
CA MET A 31 -8.10 11.09 0.30
C MET A 31 -8.16 12.61 0.30
N SER A 32 -7.83 13.26 -0.83
CA SER A 32 -7.89 14.72 -0.97
C SER A 32 -9.32 15.26 -0.92
N ALA A 33 -10.31 14.48 -1.36
CA ALA A 33 -11.73 14.83 -1.29
C ALA A 33 -12.36 14.50 0.07
N HIS A 34 -11.88 13.45 0.74
CA HIS A 34 -12.36 12.95 2.02
C HIS A 34 -11.20 12.79 3.02
N PRO A 35 -10.64 13.90 3.52
CA PRO A 35 -9.42 13.90 4.34
C PRO A 35 -9.56 13.21 5.70
N SER A 36 -10.79 12.98 6.16
CA SER A 36 -11.08 12.22 7.38
C SER A 36 -11.33 10.73 7.14
N MET A 37 -11.04 10.21 5.94
CA MET A 37 -11.27 8.80 5.61
C MET A 37 -10.34 7.88 6.40
N HIS A 38 -10.86 6.74 6.83
CA HIS A 38 -10.10 5.69 7.50
C HIS A 38 -9.15 4.96 6.53
N GLU A 39 -8.06 4.42 7.05
CA GLU A 39 -6.99 3.77 6.28
C GLU A 39 -7.51 2.56 5.51
N GLU A 40 -8.32 1.75 6.17
CA GLU A 40 -8.93 0.53 5.63
C GLU A 40 -9.85 0.83 4.44
N SER A 41 -10.45 2.02 4.40
CA SER A 41 -11.25 2.47 3.26
C SER A 41 -10.38 2.82 2.06
N LEU A 42 -9.19 3.40 2.30
CA LEU A 42 -8.22 3.69 1.24
C LEU A 42 -7.63 2.40 0.67
N ASP A 43 -7.33 1.41 1.50
CA ASP A 43 -6.92 0.07 1.07
C ASP A 43 -7.99 -0.57 0.19
N HIS A 44 -9.24 -0.51 0.62
CA HIS A 44 -10.35 -1.04 -0.16
C HIS A 44 -10.48 -0.36 -1.52
N ILE A 45 -10.36 0.97 -1.58
CA ILE A 45 -10.40 1.71 -2.85
C ILE A 45 -9.25 1.31 -3.77
N LEU A 46 -8.03 1.21 -3.23
CA LEU A 46 -6.85 0.81 -3.98
C LEU A 46 -7.04 -0.59 -4.59
N ILE A 47 -7.45 -1.56 -3.77
CA ILE A 47 -7.68 -2.94 -4.20
C ILE A 47 -8.80 -2.97 -5.27
N MET A 48 -9.91 -2.28 -5.04
CA MET A 48 -11.04 -2.28 -5.97
C MET A 48 -10.69 -1.68 -7.33
N GLU A 49 -9.91 -0.60 -7.35
CA GLU A 49 -9.46 0.01 -8.61
C GLU A 49 -8.53 -0.93 -9.39
N LEU A 50 -7.64 -1.63 -8.70
CA LEU A 50 -6.76 -2.63 -9.33
C LEU A 50 -7.55 -3.83 -9.85
N THR A 51 -8.52 -4.35 -9.08
CA THR A 51 -9.35 -5.49 -9.48
C THR A 51 -10.29 -5.18 -10.64
N ALA A 52 -10.70 -3.92 -10.80
CA ALA A 52 -11.55 -3.49 -11.91
C ALA A 52 -10.81 -3.48 -13.26
N SER A 53 -9.47 -3.59 -13.26
CA SER A 53 -8.67 -3.59 -14.48
C SER A 53 -8.88 -4.88 -15.28
N ALA A 54 -9.32 -4.75 -16.53
CA ALA A 54 -9.50 -5.89 -17.42
C ALA A 54 -8.16 -6.59 -17.71
N PRO A 55 -8.14 -7.91 -17.95
CA PRO A 55 -6.95 -8.57 -18.47
C PRO A 55 -6.52 -7.99 -19.81
N ALA A 56 -5.20 -7.89 -20.03
CA ALA A 56 -4.60 -7.42 -21.28
C ALA A 56 -3.92 -8.57 -22.01
N PHE A 57 -3.95 -8.53 -23.34
CA PHE A 57 -3.20 -9.45 -24.19
C PHE A 57 -2.44 -8.66 -25.25
N PHE A 58 -1.12 -8.83 -25.26
CA PHE A 58 -0.20 -8.19 -26.20
C PHE A 58 0.13 -9.19 -27.30
N ALA A 59 -0.48 -9.01 -28.47
CA ALA A 59 -0.44 -9.99 -29.55
C ALA A 59 0.93 -10.08 -30.24
N GLU A 60 1.71 -9.00 -30.29
CA GLU A 60 3.05 -9.01 -30.90
C GLU A 60 4.03 -9.81 -30.02
N GLU A 61 3.99 -9.59 -28.71
CA GLU A 61 4.83 -10.25 -27.71
C GLU A 61 4.27 -11.61 -27.28
N GLN A 62 3.02 -11.91 -27.61
CA GLN A 62 2.28 -13.10 -27.17
C GLN A 62 2.24 -13.22 -25.64
N VAL A 63 1.91 -12.12 -24.94
CA VAL A 63 1.86 -12.09 -23.47
C VAL A 63 0.48 -11.71 -22.95
N GLY A 64 -0.04 -12.49 -22.01
CA GLY A 64 -1.25 -12.18 -21.26
C GLY A 64 -0.93 -11.61 -19.87
N VAL A 65 -1.69 -10.61 -19.43
CA VAL A 65 -1.58 -10.01 -18.09
C VAL A 65 -2.96 -9.96 -17.43
N SER A 66 -3.08 -10.44 -16.19
CA SER A 66 -4.29 -10.29 -15.39
C SER A 66 -3.98 -9.85 -13.96
N LEU A 67 -4.88 -9.05 -13.39
CA LEU A 67 -4.84 -8.64 -11.99
C LEU A 67 -6.06 -9.22 -11.27
N GLU A 68 -5.84 -9.84 -10.13
CA GLU A 68 -6.90 -10.45 -9.32
C GLU A 68 -6.70 -10.10 -7.84
N SER A 69 -7.77 -9.76 -7.12
CA SER A 69 -7.72 -9.58 -5.67
C SER A 69 -8.30 -10.76 -4.91
N HIS A 70 -7.67 -11.09 -3.78
CA HIS A 70 -8.18 -12.05 -2.81
C HIS A 70 -8.28 -11.39 -1.44
N TRP A 71 -9.48 -11.42 -0.86
CA TRP A 71 -9.72 -11.03 0.52
C TRP A 71 -9.47 -12.22 1.43
N LEU A 72 -8.49 -12.10 2.32
CA LEU A 72 -8.09 -13.20 3.18
C LEU A 72 -8.84 -13.21 4.53
N GLY A 73 -9.59 -12.14 4.79
CA GLY A 73 -10.47 -11.96 5.96
C GLY A 73 -9.71 -11.70 7.26
N ALA A 74 -10.44 -11.56 8.37
CA ALA A 74 -9.86 -11.42 9.71
C ALA A 74 -9.25 -12.76 10.18
N ARG A 75 -7.98 -13.00 9.82
CA ARG A 75 -7.22 -14.15 10.27
C ARG A 75 -6.63 -13.90 11.66
N TRP A 76 -6.27 -14.96 12.37
CA TRP A 76 -5.42 -14.80 13.55
C TRP A 76 -4.08 -14.28 13.03
N MET A 77 -3.61 -13.12 13.49
CA MET A 77 -2.42 -12.49 12.92
C MET A 77 -1.11 -13.04 13.53
N HIS A 78 0.06 -12.77 12.94
CA HIS A 78 1.35 -13.32 13.40
C HIS A 78 1.69 -12.81 14.80
N GLY A 79 1.72 -13.69 15.80
CA GLY A 79 1.89 -13.26 17.20
C GLY A 79 0.79 -12.32 17.70
N ARG A 80 -0.39 -12.30 17.04
CA ARG A 80 -1.50 -11.32 17.19
C ARG A 80 -1.28 -9.95 16.52
N TRP A 81 -0.28 -9.81 15.67
CA TRP A 81 0.03 -8.57 14.96
C TRP A 81 -0.08 -8.70 13.43
N GLU A 82 -0.70 -7.69 12.82
CA GLU A 82 -0.70 -7.48 11.38
C GLU A 82 0.69 -7.02 10.94
N ILE A 83 1.31 -7.76 10.01
CA ILE A 83 2.65 -7.45 9.48
C ILE A 83 2.53 -6.67 8.17
N ALA A 84 1.47 -6.92 7.40
CA ALA A 84 1.18 -6.23 6.16
C ALA A 84 -0.32 -6.22 5.88
N ASP A 85 -0.88 -5.08 5.52
CA ASP A 85 -2.28 -4.97 5.13
C ASP A 85 -2.51 -5.60 3.72
N ILE A 86 -1.54 -5.45 2.81
CA ILE A 86 -1.65 -5.89 1.40
C ILE A 86 -0.43 -6.70 0.96
N ALA A 87 -0.64 -7.85 0.32
CA ALA A 87 0.40 -8.61 -0.37
C ALA A 87 0.29 -8.48 -1.89
N PHE A 88 1.39 -8.17 -2.57
CA PHE A 88 1.49 -8.27 -4.02
C PHE A 88 2.19 -9.57 -4.41
N PHE A 89 1.45 -10.44 -5.10
CA PHE A 89 1.97 -11.64 -5.71
C PHE A 89 2.18 -11.39 -7.20
N VAL A 90 3.40 -11.58 -7.69
CA VAL A 90 3.65 -11.63 -9.12
C VAL A 90 3.86 -13.07 -9.51
N LEU A 91 3.01 -13.58 -10.40
CA LEU A 91 3.10 -14.94 -10.92
C LEU A 91 3.55 -14.88 -12.38
N LEU A 92 4.79 -15.32 -12.62
CA LEU A 92 5.30 -15.46 -13.97
C LEU A 92 5.03 -16.88 -14.45
N ARG A 93 4.29 -16.98 -15.54
CA ARG A 93 3.91 -18.22 -16.20
C ARG A 93 4.45 -18.23 -17.62
N ARG A 94 4.62 -19.43 -18.17
CA ARG A 94 4.83 -19.64 -19.60
C ARG A 94 3.90 -20.74 -20.05
N ARG A 95 3.04 -20.40 -21.02
CA ARG A 95 2.03 -21.30 -21.58
C ARG A 95 1.18 -21.94 -20.48
N GLY A 96 0.78 -21.14 -19.50
CA GLY A 96 -0.04 -21.59 -18.37
C GLY A 96 0.73 -22.37 -17.30
N HIS A 97 2.04 -22.58 -17.40
CA HIS A 97 2.85 -23.20 -16.34
C HIS A 97 3.58 -22.15 -15.51
N LEU A 98 3.48 -22.23 -14.18
CA LEU A 98 4.20 -21.34 -13.27
C LEU A 98 5.71 -21.57 -13.40
N ILE A 99 6.45 -20.51 -13.74
CA ILE A 99 7.92 -20.53 -13.80
C ILE A 99 8.50 -19.97 -12.50
N ALA A 100 7.98 -18.83 -12.07
CA ALA A 100 8.48 -18.13 -10.89
C ALA A 100 7.35 -17.35 -10.24
N ARG A 101 7.50 -17.07 -8.96
CA ARG A 101 6.63 -16.16 -8.25
C ARG A 101 7.43 -15.21 -7.38
N LYS A 102 6.88 -14.05 -7.12
CA LYS A 102 7.46 -13.04 -6.25
C LYS A 102 6.42 -12.48 -5.31
N VAL A 103 6.86 -12.13 -4.12
CA VAL A 103 6.02 -11.50 -3.11
C VAL A 103 6.66 -10.20 -2.62
N ALA A 104 5.86 -9.15 -2.54
CA ALA A 104 6.16 -7.95 -1.77
C ALA A 104 4.99 -7.69 -0.80
N LEU A 105 5.30 -7.37 0.46
CA LEU A 105 4.31 -7.13 1.50
C LEU A 105 4.26 -5.64 1.81
N LEU A 106 3.06 -5.08 1.95
CA LEU A 106 2.84 -3.66 2.18
C LEU A 106 2.03 -3.45 3.46
N GLN A 107 2.64 -2.76 4.42
CA GLN A 107 1.97 -2.19 5.58
C GLN A 107 1.60 -0.75 5.28
N THR A 108 0.32 -0.48 5.07
CA THR A 108 -0.17 0.83 4.67
C THR A 108 -0.34 1.75 5.88
N LYS A 109 -0.16 3.05 5.66
CA LYS A 109 -0.37 4.10 6.66
C LYS A 109 -0.93 5.36 6.01
N ARG A 110 -1.95 5.96 6.60
CA ARG A 110 -2.49 7.26 6.13
C ARG A 110 -1.83 8.45 6.81
N LEU A 111 -1.64 9.54 6.06
CA LEU A 111 -1.27 10.83 6.63
C LEU A 111 -2.48 11.49 7.31
N TYR A 112 -2.29 12.01 8.52
CA TYR A 112 -3.35 12.66 9.28
C TYR A 112 -3.31 14.17 9.07
N SER A 113 -4.47 14.76 8.79
CA SER A 113 -4.62 16.21 8.69
C SER A 113 -4.39 16.87 10.05
N ARG A 114 -3.96 18.14 10.06
CA ARG A 114 -3.80 18.92 11.29
C ARG A 114 -5.11 19.30 11.99
N GLU A 115 -6.24 19.09 11.34
CA GLU A 115 -7.56 19.45 11.83
C GLU A 115 -8.08 18.44 12.86
N ILE A 116 -7.87 17.14 12.59
CA ILE A 116 -8.41 16.06 13.42
C ILE A 116 -7.51 15.93 14.66
N ALA A 117 -8.03 16.33 15.81
CA ALA A 117 -7.39 16.05 17.08
C ALA A 117 -7.26 14.53 17.26
N VAL A 118 -6.12 14.11 17.83
CA VAL A 118 -5.89 12.71 18.23
C VAL A 118 -6.91 12.33 19.30
N VAL A 119 -7.96 11.61 18.91
CA VAL A 119 -8.93 11.06 19.86
C VAL A 119 -8.48 9.65 20.23
N PRO A 120 -8.39 9.29 21.51
CA PRO A 120 -8.21 7.91 21.94
C PRO A 120 -9.35 7.05 21.40
N VAL A 121 -9.02 5.83 20.94
CA VAL A 121 -10.01 4.83 20.55
C VAL A 121 -10.97 4.60 21.73
N ASP A 122 -12.26 4.78 21.50
CA ASP A 122 -13.30 4.67 22.52
C ASP A 122 -13.68 3.19 22.73
N GLU A 123 -14.19 2.82 23.90
CA GLU A 123 -14.63 1.45 24.23
C GLU A 123 -15.74 0.98 23.26
N SER A 124 -16.49 1.93 22.67
CA SER A 124 -17.49 1.68 21.63
C SER A 124 -16.91 1.30 20.26
N ASP A 125 -15.62 1.56 19.98
CA ASP A 125 -14.91 1.09 18.77
C ASP A 125 -14.67 -0.43 18.81
N TYR A 126 -14.76 -1.04 20.00
CA TYR A 126 -14.60 -2.48 20.21
C TYR A 126 -15.94 -3.24 20.29
N ARG A 127 -17.09 -2.55 20.31
CA ARG A 127 -18.42 -3.18 20.36
C ARG A 127 -18.85 -3.60 18.94
N ILE A 128 -18.59 -4.86 18.60
CA ILE A 128 -18.91 -5.50 17.31
C ILE A 128 -20.42 -5.44 17.02
N GLY A 129 -20.83 -4.83 15.89
CA GLY A 129 -22.21 -4.87 15.36
C GLY A 129 -22.56 -3.68 14.45
N ILE A 130 -23.66 -3.77 13.69
CA ILE A 130 -24.19 -2.67 12.85
C ILE A 130 -24.91 -1.57 13.65
N GLY A 131 -25.13 -1.80 14.95
CA GLY A 131 -25.86 -0.87 15.83
C GLY A 131 -25.24 0.52 15.84
N ARG A 132 -23.92 0.66 15.80
CA ARG A 132 -23.26 1.98 15.75
C ARG A 132 -23.39 2.72 14.42
N LEU A 133 -23.80 2.04 13.35
CA LEU A 133 -24.15 2.72 12.09
C LEU A 133 -25.54 3.36 12.17
N ALA A 134 -26.46 2.78 12.95
CA ALA A 134 -27.85 3.21 13.06
C ALA A 134 -28.15 4.05 14.32
N ASP A 135 -27.59 3.67 15.47
CA ASP A 135 -27.83 4.25 16.80
C ASP A 135 -26.68 5.16 17.25
N ARG A 136 -26.30 6.13 16.41
CA ARG A 136 -25.36 7.18 16.80
C ARG A 136 -26.08 8.23 17.64
N THR A 137 -26.22 7.97 18.95
CA THR A 137 -26.82 8.93 19.89
C THR A 137 -25.83 9.96 20.41
N ASP A 138 -24.52 9.75 20.19
CA ASP A 138 -23.47 10.68 20.61
C ASP A 138 -23.49 11.95 19.77
N GLN A 139 -23.11 13.06 20.39
CA GLN A 139 -23.05 14.35 19.73
C GLN A 139 -21.91 14.34 18.69
N SER A 140 -22.28 14.17 17.43
CA SER A 140 -21.33 14.21 16.31
C SER A 140 -21.11 15.64 15.82
N VAL A 141 -19.93 15.89 15.24
CA VAL A 141 -19.67 17.16 14.53
C VAL A 141 -20.59 17.22 13.30
N PRO A 142 -21.39 18.28 13.11
CA PRO A 142 -22.35 18.34 12.00
C PRO A 142 -21.67 18.25 10.63
N ILE A 143 -22.10 17.30 9.81
CA ILE A 143 -21.69 17.22 8.39
C ILE A 143 -22.23 18.40 7.56
N SER A 144 -23.23 19.13 8.07
CA SER A 144 -23.77 20.34 7.45
C SER A 144 -22.83 21.55 7.52
N SER A 145 -21.74 21.46 8.30
CA SER A 145 -20.75 22.53 8.43
C SER A 145 -19.44 22.12 7.75
N GLN A 146 -18.93 22.96 6.85
CA GLN A 146 -17.64 22.74 6.24
C GLN A 146 -16.51 23.00 7.24
N ARG A 147 -15.53 22.11 7.28
CA ARG A 147 -14.28 22.24 8.04
C ARG A 147 -13.11 22.31 7.07
N ILE A 148 -12.03 22.94 7.50
CA ILE A 148 -10.80 23.08 6.70
C ILE A 148 -9.80 22.03 7.17
N PHE A 149 -9.44 21.12 6.27
CA PHE A 149 -8.42 20.11 6.50
C PHE A 149 -7.15 20.53 5.77
N GLY A 150 -6.04 20.56 6.51
CA GLY A 150 -4.73 20.93 5.97
C GLY A 150 -3.71 19.83 6.18
N PHE A 151 -2.88 19.63 5.17
CA PHE A 151 -1.73 18.74 5.14
C PHE A 151 -0.50 19.54 4.71
N ASP A 152 0.60 19.31 5.39
CA ASP A 152 1.91 19.87 5.09
C ASP A 152 2.99 18.91 5.59
N ASN A 153 4.26 19.32 5.50
CA ASN A 153 5.33 18.40 5.86
C ASN A 153 5.40 18.07 7.37
N THR A 154 4.69 18.83 8.20
CA THR A 154 4.59 18.58 9.65
C THR A 154 3.46 17.61 10.01
N SER A 155 2.61 17.26 9.04
CA SER A 155 1.55 16.28 9.22
C SER A 155 2.14 14.88 9.47
N VAL A 156 1.44 14.03 10.23
CA VAL A 156 2.01 12.78 10.79
C VAL A 156 1.27 11.52 10.36
N TYR A 157 2.00 10.41 10.26
CA TYR A 157 1.45 9.07 10.08
C TYR A 157 1.12 8.46 11.44
N GLN A 158 -0.01 8.90 12.01
CA GLN A 158 -0.32 8.71 13.42
C GLN A 158 -0.44 7.24 13.86
N ALA A 159 -0.82 6.34 12.96
CA ALA A 159 -0.96 4.90 13.23
C ALA A 159 0.40 4.17 13.33
N THR A 160 1.51 4.89 13.20
CA THR A 160 2.87 4.38 13.41
C THR A 160 3.53 5.20 14.51
N GLN A 161 4.08 4.53 15.53
CA GLN A 161 4.69 5.17 16.68
C GLN A 161 6.03 4.52 17.01
N ALA A 162 7.00 5.35 17.40
CA ALA A 162 8.29 4.90 17.92
C ALA A 162 8.09 4.04 19.19
N GLY A 163 8.82 2.94 19.28
CA GLY A 163 8.71 1.97 20.39
C GLY A 163 7.49 1.04 20.32
N HIS A 164 6.67 1.12 19.27
CA HIS A 164 5.52 0.24 19.11
C HIS A 164 5.95 -1.17 18.69
N ARG A 165 5.42 -2.21 19.36
CA ARG A 165 5.79 -3.62 19.15
C ARG A 165 5.57 -4.16 17.74
N GLN A 166 4.70 -3.52 16.95
CA GLN A 166 4.52 -3.90 15.54
C GLN A 166 5.84 -3.80 14.75
N ILE A 167 6.71 -2.84 15.08
CA ILE A 167 8.02 -2.66 14.45
C ILE A 167 8.87 -3.93 14.67
N ASP A 168 8.99 -4.34 15.93
CA ASP A 168 9.77 -5.53 16.31
C ASP A 168 9.21 -6.79 15.64
N HIS A 169 7.89 -6.94 15.55
CA HIS A 169 7.28 -8.10 14.90
C HIS A 169 7.45 -8.12 13.38
N ILE A 170 7.50 -6.96 12.73
CA ILE A 170 7.85 -6.88 11.30
C ILE A 170 9.32 -7.30 11.09
N ASP A 171 10.22 -6.83 11.96
CA ASP A 171 11.64 -7.22 11.91
C ASP A 171 11.82 -8.72 12.15
N GLU A 172 11.21 -9.27 13.21
CA GLU A 172 11.19 -10.71 13.52
C GLU A 172 10.64 -11.54 12.36
N TYR A 173 9.55 -11.07 11.72
CA TYR A 173 8.97 -11.74 10.56
C TYR A 173 9.94 -11.76 9.38
N PHE A 174 10.61 -10.63 9.11
CA PHE A 174 11.62 -10.55 8.07
C PHE A 174 12.81 -11.47 8.37
N GLU A 175 13.33 -11.49 9.60
CA GLU A 175 14.42 -12.39 9.98
C GLU A 175 14.03 -13.88 9.82
N LEU A 176 12.81 -14.23 10.24
CA LEU A 176 12.33 -15.62 10.21
C LEU A 176 12.02 -16.09 8.78
N ARG A 177 11.38 -15.23 7.98
CA ARG A 177 10.81 -15.61 6.67
C ARG A 177 11.62 -15.11 5.51
N GLY A 178 12.46 -14.09 5.69
CA GLY A 178 13.20 -13.35 4.68
C GLY A 178 12.31 -12.74 3.61
N ILE A 179 11.05 -12.41 3.91
CA ILE A 179 10.12 -11.78 2.97
C ILE A 179 10.08 -10.29 3.30
N PRO A 180 10.53 -9.39 2.41
CA PRO A 180 10.61 -7.98 2.70
C PRO A 180 9.22 -7.37 2.88
N VAL A 181 9.14 -6.45 3.85
CA VAL A 181 7.97 -5.63 4.15
C VAL A 181 8.29 -4.19 3.77
N TYR A 182 7.31 -3.50 3.22
CA TYR A 182 7.39 -2.11 2.82
C TYR A 182 6.27 -1.34 3.51
N TYR A 183 6.48 -0.05 3.77
CA TYR A 183 5.42 0.85 4.17
C TYR A 183 4.81 1.52 2.95
N GLY A 184 3.48 1.57 2.91
CA GLY A 184 2.71 2.26 1.90
C GLY A 184 2.01 3.49 2.47
N PHE A 185 2.45 4.67 2.10
CA PHE A 185 1.96 5.93 2.66
C PHE A 185 0.91 6.58 1.76
N TYR A 186 -0.33 6.65 2.24
CA TYR A 186 -1.39 7.44 1.60
C TYR A 186 -1.17 8.93 1.88
N ASN A 187 -1.02 9.70 0.79
CA ASN A 187 -0.88 11.16 0.83
C ASN A 187 -1.92 11.84 -0.07
N PRO A 188 -2.21 13.14 0.18
CA PRO A 188 -2.94 13.95 -0.79
C PRO A 188 -2.18 14.10 -2.12
N LEU A 189 -2.88 14.64 -3.12
CA LEU A 189 -2.33 14.86 -4.47
C LEU A 189 -1.07 15.74 -4.46
N THR A 190 -0.99 16.72 -3.54
CA THR A 190 0.15 17.67 -3.42
C THR A 190 0.48 17.91 -1.95
N LEU A 191 1.64 18.48 -1.68
CA LEU A 191 1.98 19.04 -0.36
C LEU A 191 2.68 20.40 -0.54
N PRO A 192 2.30 21.44 0.24
CA PRO A 192 1.15 21.48 1.14
C PRO A 192 -0.18 21.35 0.37
N PHE A 193 -1.23 20.88 1.07
CA PHE A 193 -2.58 20.73 0.53
C PHE A 193 -3.62 21.15 1.55
N GLN A 194 -4.68 21.80 1.09
CA GLN A 194 -5.79 22.22 1.93
C GLN A 194 -7.12 22.02 1.19
N THR A 195 -8.12 21.51 1.89
CA THR A 195 -9.46 21.28 1.35
C THR A 195 -10.54 21.62 2.37
N THR A 196 -11.75 21.80 1.88
CA THR A 196 -12.95 21.90 2.74
C THR A 196 -13.71 20.59 2.69
N TYR A 197 -14.13 20.09 3.85
CA TYR A 197 -14.93 18.87 3.95
C TYR A 197 -16.17 19.09 4.84
N PRO A 198 -17.37 18.69 4.39
CA PRO A 198 -17.66 18.13 3.07
C PRO A 198 -17.40 19.11 1.92
N VAL A 199 -17.03 18.58 0.75
CA VAL A 199 -16.73 19.41 -0.41
C VAL A 199 -18.01 20.01 -1.00
N LEU A 200 -17.98 21.31 -1.32
CA LEU A 200 -19.12 22.01 -1.87
C LEU A 200 -19.58 21.37 -3.18
N ASN A 201 -20.87 21.02 -3.26
CA ASN A 201 -21.49 20.34 -4.40
C ASN A 201 -20.84 18.99 -4.79
N GLY A 202 -20.10 18.35 -3.87
CA GLY A 202 -19.46 17.05 -4.12
C GLY A 202 -18.41 17.05 -5.24
N ARG A 203 -17.88 18.22 -5.60
CA ARG A 203 -16.85 18.31 -6.66
C ARG A 203 -15.52 17.77 -6.16
N LEU A 204 -14.87 16.92 -6.93
CA LEU A 204 -13.53 16.45 -6.60
C LEU A 204 -12.51 17.58 -6.78
N PRO A 205 -11.44 17.63 -5.96
CA PRO A 205 -10.33 18.55 -6.17
C PRO A 205 -9.67 18.24 -7.52
N MET A 206 -9.48 19.26 -8.34
CA MET A 206 -8.71 19.15 -9.58
C MET A 206 -7.26 19.54 -9.28
N SER A 207 -6.41 18.54 -9.10
CA SER A 207 -4.96 18.71 -9.01
C SER A 207 -4.29 17.53 -9.68
N THR A 208 -3.07 17.75 -10.19
CA THR A 208 -2.19 16.64 -10.59
C THR A 208 -1.68 15.92 -9.35
N ASN A 209 -1.56 14.60 -9.41
CA ASN A 209 -0.93 13.81 -8.37
C ASN A 209 0.60 13.94 -8.41
N GLU A 210 1.10 14.92 -7.67
CA GLU A 210 2.52 15.17 -7.50
C GLU A 210 3.15 14.34 -6.39
N ILE A 211 2.40 14.09 -5.32
CA ILE A 211 2.82 13.31 -4.14
C ILE A 211 2.17 11.93 -4.17
N GLY A 212 0.91 11.81 -3.76
CA GLY A 212 0.14 10.57 -3.79
C GLY A 212 0.72 9.40 -3.01
N PHE A 213 0.33 8.19 -3.37
CA PHE A 213 0.77 6.97 -2.69
C PHE A 213 2.27 6.75 -2.86
N ARG A 214 2.98 6.60 -1.73
CA ARG A 214 4.43 6.38 -1.69
C ARG A 214 4.78 5.06 -0.99
N VAL A 215 5.83 4.40 -1.46
CA VAL A 215 6.33 3.14 -0.90
C VAL A 215 7.75 3.32 -0.41
N MET A 216 8.04 2.87 0.81
CA MET A 216 9.38 2.85 1.40
C MET A 216 9.71 1.48 2.01
N PRO A 217 10.97 1.04 2.03
CA PRO A 217 11.39 -0.15 2.77
C PRO A 217 11.11 -0.02 4.27
N SER A 218 10.72 -1.13 4.92
CA SER A 218 10.52 -1.11 6.38
C SER A 218 11.79 -0.76 7.15
N GLU A 219 12.97 -1.19 6.67
CA GLU A 219 14.26 -0.88 7.28
C GLU A 219 14.48 0.63 7.45
N ASP A 220 14.22 1.41 6.40
CA ASP A 220 14.38 2.87 6.41
C ASP A 220 13.39 3.52 7.39
N VAL A 221 12.12 3.09 7.34
CA VAL A 221 11.07 3.60 8.23
C VAL A 221 11.36 3.25 9.68
N HIS A 222 11.83 2.04 9.96
CA HIS A 222 12.19 1.59 11.30
C HIS A 222 13.42 2.35 11.83
N ALA A 223 14.41 2.64 10.99
CA ALA A 223 15.54 3.49 11.37
C ALA A 223 15.08 4.90 11.80
N ILE A 224 14.13 5.49 11.06
CA ILE A 224 13.53 6.78 11.44
C ILE A 224 12.80 6.66 12.77
N LEU A 225 11.93 5.66 12.93
CA LEU A 225 11.14 5.46 14.16
C LEU A 225 12.03 5.26 15.40
N ARG A 226 13.13 4.51 15.26
CA ARG A 226 14.11 4.30 16.36
C ARG A 226 14.87 5.58 16.73
N SER A 227 14.89 6.59 15.85
CA SER A 227 15.51 7.90 16.12
C SER A 227 14.57 8.90 16.79
N LEU A 228 13.26 8.62 16.82
CA LEU A 228 12.25 9.45 17.46
C LEU A 228 12.06 9.06 18.92
N ASP A 229 11.59 10.00 19.73
CA ASP A 229 11.19 9.70 21.11
C ASP A 229 10.01 8.71 21.13
N GLU A 230 9.99 7.81 22.13
CA GLU A 230 8.94 6.80 22.29
C GLU A 230 7.52 7.41 22.25
N GLY A 231 6.62 6.74 21.52
CA GLY A 231 5.23 7.20 21.32
C GLY A 231 5.05 8.29 20.27
N ARG A 232 6.13 8.88 19.73
CA ARG A 232 6.04 9.86 18.64
C ARG A 232 5.75 9.17 17.31
N SER A 233 4.89 9.79 16.51
CA SER A 233 4.65 9.40 15.12
C SER A 233 5.54 10.19 14.17
N PRO A 234 6.00 9.58 13.06
CA PRO A 234 6.82 10.28 12.08
C PRO A 234 5.97 11.26 11.27
N SER A 235 6.52 12.45 11.03
CA SER A 235 5.97 13.39 10.06
C SER A 235 6.41 13.08 8.63
N VAL A 236 5.83 13.75 7.64
CA VAL A 236 6.32 13.74 6.25
C VAL A 236 7.80 14.16 6.20
N ASP A 237 8.18 15.22 6.91
CA ASP A 237 9.59 15.65 6.99
C ASP A 237 10.50 14.54 7.55
N ASN A 238 10.02 13.76 8.54
CA ASN A 238 10.82 12.66 9.10
C ASN A 238 11.04 11.52 8.12
N ILE A 239 10.04 11.19 7.30
CA ILE A 239 10.16 10.10 6.30
C ILE A 239 10.82 10.55 5.00
N THR A 240 11.05 11.84 4.81
CA THR A 240 11.71 12.35 3.61
C THR A 240 13.19 11.98 3.65
N ALA A 241 13.59 11.08 2.75
CA ALA A 241 14.98 10.69 2.57
C ALA A 241 15.84 11.86 2.03
N THR A 242 17.10 11.90 2.45
CA THR A 242 18.08 12.91 2.01
C THR A 242 18.37 12.85 0.51
N SER A 243 18.22 11.66 -0.08
CA SER A 243 18.41 11.40 -1.50
C SER A 243 17.17 10.69 -2.07
N PRO A 244 16.80 10.93 -3.34
CA PRO A 244 15.68 10.22 -3.97
C PRO A 244 15.94 8.70 -4.02
N VAL A 245 14.92 7.89 -3.68
CA VAL A 245 15.04 6.41 -3.74
C VAL A 245 14.95 5.87 -5.18
N ASP A 246 14.33 6.64 -6.07
CA ASP A 246 14.29 6.41 -7.50
C ASP A 246 15.11 7.51 -8.21
N PRO A 247 16.27 7.18 -8.79
CA PRO A 247 17.08 8.14 -9.53
C PRO A 247 16.35 8.81 -10.72
N ALA A 248 15.29 8.17 -11.23
CA ALA A 248 14.46 8.69 -12.31
C ALA A 248 13.26 9.53 -11.82
N ASP A 249 13.08 9.72 -10.51
CA ASP A 249 12.10 10.64 -9.91
C ASP A 249 12.77 11.44 -8.79
N ALA A 250 13.15 12.68 -9.05
CA ALA A 250 13.74 13.56 -8.04
C ALA A 250 12.82 13.81 -6.83
N ARG A 251 11.50 13.56 -6.96
CA ARG A 251 10.51 13.67 -5.88
C ARG A 251 10.32 12.37 -5.10
N SER A 252 11.07 11.32 -5.43
CA SER A 252 11.07 10.05 -4.71
C SER A 252 11.85 10.09 -3.39
N THR A 253 12.18 11.28 -2.88
CA THR A 253 12.68 11.43 -1.51
C THR A 253 11.64 10.95 -0.48
N LEU A 254 10.35 10.96 -0.82
CA LEU A 254 9.28 10.38 0.01
C LEU A 254 9.05 8.88 -0.25
N GLY A 255 9.90 8.22 -1.03
CA GLY A 255 9.71 6.85 -1.49
C GLY A 255 9.24 6.76 -2.94
N TRP A 256 9.18 5.52 -3.45
CA TRP A 256 8.70 5.24 -4.80
C TRP A 256 7.23 5.57 -4.92
N ARG A 257 6.79 6.08 -6.08
CA ARG A 257 5.37 6.04 -6.43
C ARG A 257 4.93 4.57 -6.54
N LEU A 258 3.71 4.25 -6.12
CA LEU A 258 3.20 2.86 -6.14
C LEU A 258 3.44 2.16 -7.48
N GLU A 259 3.13 2.84 -8.58
CA GLU A 259 3.26 2.32 -9.93
C GLU A 259 4.71 2.01 -10.32
N ARG A 260 5.67 2.81 -9.84
CA ARG A 260 7.09 2.58 -10.09
C ARG A 260 7.63 1.48 -9.20
N PHE A 261 7.20 1.44 -7.93
CA PHE A 261 7.56 0.34 -7.05
C PHE A 261 7.15 -1.01 -7.64
N ILE A 262 5.90 -1.15 -8.08
CA ILE A 262 5.45 -2.42 -8.65
C ILE A 262 6.12 -2.70 -10.00
N ALA A 263 6.06 -1.77 -10.94
CA ALA A 263 6.53 -2.02 -12.30
C ALA A 263 8.06 -2.05 -12.45
N ASP A 264 8.79 -1.17 -11.75
CA ASP A 264 10.21 -0.94 -11.97
C ASP A 264 11.10 -1.58 -10.91
N GLU A 265 10.57 -1.84 -9.72
CA GLU A 265 11.31 -2.46 -8.62
C GLU A 265 10.91 -3.93 -8.42
N VAL A 266 9.61 -4.21 -8.28
CA VAL A 266 9.12 -5.58 -8.07
C VAL A 266 9.20 -6.40 -9.35
N LEU A 267 8.63 -5.95 -10.48
CA LEU A 267 8.68 -6.74 -11.72
C LEU A 267 10.10 -6.91 -12.24
N ARG A 268 10.97 -5.90 -12.15
CA ARG A 268 12.39 -5.98 -12.59
C ARG A 268 13.35 -6.58 -11.56
N CYS A 269 12.86 -7.33 -10.57
CA CYS A 269 13.70 -8.10 -9.63
C CYS A 269 14.67 -7.30 -8.75
N ARG A 270 14.40 -6.02 -8.50
CA ARG A 270 15.17 -5.23 -7.52
C ARG A 270 14.59 -5.31 -6.11
N GLN A 271 13.28 -5.53 -6.02
CA GLN A 271 12.53 -5.61 -4.76
C GLN A 271 11.64 -6.85 -4.71
N GLY A 272 11.17 -7.21 -3.51
CA GLY A 272 10.39 -8.41 -3.24
C GLY A 272 11.22 -9.69 -3.14
N ARG A 273 10.62 -10.76 -2.62
CA ARG A 273 11.25 -12.08 -2.55
C ARG A 273 10.76 -13.00 -3.65
N MET A 274 11.70 -13.53 -4.42
CA MET A 274 11.44 -14.56 -5.42
C MET A 274 11.34 -15.95 -4.78
N PHE A 275 10.43 -16.78 -5.29
CA PHE A 275 10.28 -18.18 -4.94
C PHE A 275 10.20 -19.01 -6.22
N GLU A 276 11.08 -19.99 -6.35
CA GLU A 276 11.09 -20.92 -7.49
C GLU A 276 10.39 -22.24 -7.15
N ASP A 277 10.45 -22.68 -5.89
CA ASP A 277 9.89 -23.95 -5.44
C ASP A 277 8.50 -23.77 -4.82
N LEU A 278 7.52 -24.54 -5.32
CA LEU A 278 6.16 -24.66 -4.79
C LEU A 278 6.11 -25.07 -3.31
N THR A 279 7.13 -25.78 -2.83
CA THR A 279 7.22 -26.34 -1.48
C THR A 279 7.95 -25.45 -0.48
N ASP A 280 8.45 -24.27 -0.89
CA ASP A 280 9.18 -23.35 -0.02
C ASP A 280 8.40 -23.13 1.31
N PRO A 281 8.98 -23.48 2.47
CA PRO A 281 8.28 -23.45 3.74
C PRO A 281 7.92 -22.02 4.19
N ASN A 282 8.66 -21.00 3.76
CA ASN A 282 8.38 -19.61 4.08
C ASN A 282 7.17 -19.12 3.29
N LEU A 283 7.10 -19.45 2.00
CA LEU A 283 5.90 -19.11 1.23
C LEU A 283 4.69 -19.92 1.71
N ARG A 284 4.84 -21.21 2.00
CA ARG A 284 3.75 -22.01 2.59
C ARG A 284 3.27 -21.40 3.91
N GLY A 285 4.19 -20.88 4.73
CA GLY A 285 3.88 -20.14 5.95
C GLY A 285 3.01 -18.90 5.69
N LEU A 286 3.34 -18.12 4.65
CA LEU A 286 2.55 -16.96 4.24
C LEU A 286 1.16 -17.36 3.68
N LEU A 287 1.11 -18.34 2.77
CA LEU A 287 -0.12 -18.69 2.05
C LEU A 287 -1.11 -19.50 2.88
N TYR A 288 -0.61 -20.47 3.64
CA TYR A 288 -1.43 -21.50 4.29
C TYR A 288 -1.37 -21.46 5.82
N GLY A 289 -0.55 -20.59 6.39
CA GLY A 289 -0.51 -20.39 7.83
C GLY A 289 -1.87 -19.91 8.35
N ARG A 290 -2.39 -20.56 9.40
CA ARG A 290 -3.55 -20.04 10.15
C ARG A 290 -3.28 -18.67 10.74
N SER A 291 -2.00 -18.34 10.94
CA SER A 291 -1.48 -17.06 11.39
C SER A 291 -1.00 -16.13 10.26
N ALA A 292 -1.49 -16.32 9.03
CA ALA A 292 -1.04 -15.55 7.87
C ALA A 292 -1.21 -14.04 8.12
N PRO A 293 -0.15 -13.24 7.97
CA PRO A 293 -0.10 -11.89 8.52
C PRO A 293 -0.67 -10.81 7.58
N ILE A 294 -1.50 -11.20 6.60
CA ILE A 294 -1.97 -10.35 5.51
C ILE A 294 -3.49 -10.28 5.43
N ALA A 295 -4.05 -9.08 5.30
CA ALA A 295 -5.50 -8.86 5.20
C ALA A 295 -6.02 -9.06 3.77
N ALA A 296 -5.27 -8.58 2.77
CA ALA A 296 -5.61 -8.73 1.36
C ALA A 296 -4.40 -9.12 0.50
N ALA A 297 -4.68 -9.68 -0.68
CA ALA A 297 -3.66 -9.99 -1.67
C ALA A 297 -4.10 -9.55 -3.07
N ILE A 298 -3.17 -9.04 -3.85
CA ILE A 298 -3.32 -8.71 -5.26
C ILE A 298 -2.33 -9.57 -6.04
N THR A 299 -2.84 -10.34 -6.99
CA THR A 299 -2.07 -11.20 -7.86
C THR A 299 -1.94 -10.54 -9.23
N VAL A 300 -0.71 -10.27 -9.67
CA VAL A 300 -0.36 -9.90 -11.05
C VAL A 300 0.14 -11.16 -11.75
N THR A 301 -0.68 -11.74 -12.63
CA THR A 301 -0.28 -12.90 -13.44
C THR A 301 0.20 -12.41 -14.80
N ILE A 302 1.40 -12.85 -15.19
CA ILE A 302 2.00 -12.60 -16.50
C ILE A 302 2.24 -13.97 -17.14
N ASP A 303 1.60 -14.27 -18.27
CA ASP A 303 1.75 -15.54 -18.99
C ASP A 303 2.41 -15.32 -20.35
N LEU A 304 3.63 -15.86 -20.50
CA LEU A 304 4.46 -15.73 -21.69
C LEU A 304 4.13 -16.83 -22.72
N GLY A 305 3.97 -16.42 -23.99
CA GLY A 305 3.74 -17.29 -25.14
C GLY A 305 5.00 -17.95 -25.72
N GLU A 306 4.97 -18.30 -27.01
CA GLU A 306 6.10 -19.00 -27.66
C GLU A 306 7.30 -18.10 -28.00
N GLY A 307 7.12 -16.78 -28.06
CA GLY A 307 8.13 -15.81 -28.48
C GLY A 307 8.65 -14.86 -27.38
N GLY A 308 8.24 -15.06 -26.12
CA GLY A 308 8.61 -14.22 -24.96
C GLY A 308 9.46 -14.94 -23.92
#